data_AF-A0A096AUT2-F1
#
_entry.id   AF-A0A096AUT2-F1
#
_cell.length_a   1.000
_cell.length_b   1.000
_cell.length_c   1.000
_cell.angle_alpha   90.00
_cell.angle_beta   90.00
_cell.angle_gamma   90.00
#
_symmetry.space_group_name_H-M   'P 1'
#
loop_
_entity.id
_entity.type
_entity.pdbx_description
1 polymer ?
#
loop_
_entity_poly.entity_id
_entity_poly.type
_entity_poly.pdbx_seq_one_letter_code
_entity_poly.pdbx_strand_id
1 'polypeptide(L)'
;MNCKRQKVYKGTKIGCILTFVLFLVACKPYADYKEGGHWKQLKENERIGFYWRHNDKIYAALGDSAVLIKYVKPMEDVDIATFYVNKETTNGMENYAKDKKNVYYPLYVICVDADTYGYEYATEPIVKGASPSSFRYVGDGKGTDGYAMYRYGRRVDK
;
A
#
# COMPACT_ATOMS: atom_id res chain seq x y z
N MET A 1 49.79 8.98 -65.59
CA MET A 1 49.02 7.72 -65.57
C MET A 1 48.89 7.24 -64.14
N ASN A 2 47.65 6.98 -63.72
CA ASN A 2 47.23 6.56 -62.38
C ASN A 2 47.61 5.11 -62.07
N CYS A 3 48.07 4.83 -60.86
CA CYS A 3 47.72 3.59 -60.18
C CYS A 3 47.63 3.82 -58.66
N LYS A 4 46.41 3.74 -58.13
CA LYS A 4 46.06 3.95 -56.73
C LYS A 4 46.55 2.78 -55.88
N ARG A 5 47.31 3.04 -54.80
CA ARG A 5 47.57 2.06 -53.74
C ARG A 5 46.40 2.05 -52.76
N GLN A 6 45.72 0.91 -52.64
CA GLN A 6 44.64 0.69 -51.68
C GLN A 6 45.26 0.12 -50.39
N LYS A 7 45.20 0.87 -49.28
CA LYS A 7 45.56 0.37 -47.95
C LYS A 7 44.37 -0.40 -47.38
N VAL A 8 44.54 -1.69 -47.12
CA VAL A 8 43.58 -2.49 -46.34
C VAL A 8 43.78 -2.14 -44.87
N TYR A 9 42.90 -1.31 -44.33
CA TYR A 9 42.80 -1.09 -42.89
C TYR A 9 42.04 -2.26 -42.26
N LYS A 10 42.74 -3.11 -41.49
CA LYS A 10 42.10 -4.02 -40.54
C LYS A 10 41.43 -3.18 -39.46
N GLY A 11 40.14 -2.92 -39.61
CA GLY A 11 39.31 -2.54 -38.48
C GLY A 11 39.07 -3.76 -37.60
N THR A 12 39.06 -3.58 -36.27
CA THR A 12 37.92 -3.96 -35.42
C THR A 12 38.08 -3.23 -34.09
N LYS A 13 37.37 -2.10 -34.06
CA LYS A 13 36.68 -1.43 -32.96
C LYS A 13 36.99 -1.89 -31.53
N ILE A 14 37.54 -0.94 -30.78
CA ILE A 14 37.39 -0.80 -29.32
C ILE A 14 35.89 -0.89 -29.00
N GLY A 15 35.48 -2.00 -28.40
CA GLY A 15 34.12 -2.24 -27.95
C GLY A 15 34.05 -2.26 -26.42
N CYS A 16 34.31 -1.12 -25.78
CA CYS A 16 33.85 -0.90 -24.41
C CYS A 16 32.31 -0.82 -24.44
N ILE A 17 31.63 -1.97 -24.45
CA ILE A 17 30.23 -2.03 -24.04
C ILE A 17 30.25 -2.10 -22.52
N LEU A 18 30.57 -0.95 -21.91
CA LEU A 18 30.12 -0.66 -20.55
C LEU A 18 28.61 -0.51 -20.69
N THR A 19 27.87 -1.58 -20.43
CA THR A 19 26.43 -1.50 -20.26
C THR A 19 26.21 -0.67 -19.00
N PHE A 20 26.17 0.66 -19.15
CA PHE A 20 25.63 1.58 -18.16
C PHE A 20 24.16 1.22 -18.03
N VAL A 21 23.88 0.21 -17.20
CA VAL A 21 22.58 0.06 -16.56
C VAL A 21 22.47 1.26 -15.65
N LEU A 22 22.03 2.38 -16.23
CA LEU A 22 21.46 3.49 -15.48
C LEU A 22 20.33 2.85 -14.69
N PHE A 23 20.62 2.48 -13.46
CA PHE A 23 19.60 2.41 -12.43
C PHE A 23 18.95 3.79 -12.47
N LEU A 24 17.82 3.89 -13.17
CA LEU A 24 16.84 4.92 -12.96
C LEU A 24 16.37 4.67 -11.53
N VAL A 25 17.17 5.11 -10.56
CA VAL A 25 16.70 5.32 -9.20
C VAL A 25 15.70 6.44 -9.38
N ALA A 26 14.46 6.05 -9.66
CA ALA A 26 13.37 6.98 -9.76
C ALA A 26 13.45 7.82 -8.48
N CYS A 27 13.69 9.11 -8.66
CA CYS A 27 13.73 10.02 -7.53
C CYS A 27 12.44 9.79 -6.75
N LYS A 28 12.55 9.55 -5.45
CA LYS A 28 11.39 9.40 -4.58
C LYS A 28 10.92 10.82 -4.25
N PRO A 29 9.98 11.43 -5.00
CA PRO A 29 9.64 12.84 -4.82
C PRO A 29 9.09 13.14 -3.43
N TYR A 30 8.61 12.10 -2.73
CA TYR A 30 8.06 12.21 -1.39
C TYR A 30 9.02 11.70 -0.33
N ALA A 31 10.29 11.38 -0.64
CA ALA A 31 11.26 10.77 0.28
C ALA A 31 11.41 11.48 1.62
N ASP A 32 11.30 12.81 1.63
CA ASP A 32 11.56 13.65 2.80
C ASP A 32 10.41 13.69 3.82
N TYR A 33 9.22 13.20 3.45
CA TYR A 33 8.13 13.07 4.40
C TYR A 33 8.52 12.14 5.55
N LYS A 34 8.19 12.51 6.78
CA LYS A 34 8.48 11.69 7.96
C LYS A 34 7.25 10.87 8.33
N GLU A 35 7.48 9.72 8.96
CA GLU A 35 6.39 8.96 9.59
C GLU A 35 5.72 9.83 10.66
N GLY A 36 4.43 10.06 10.49
CA GLY A 36 3.55 10.69 11.48
C GLY A 36 2.64 9.68 12.18
N GLY A 37 2.76 8.41 11.83
CA GLY A 37 1.90 7.33 12.28
C GLY A 37 2.43 6.52 13.45
N HIS A 38 1.51 6.00 14.26
CA HIS A 38 1.78 5.00 15.27
C HIS A 38 1.17 3.66 14.86
N TRP A 39 2.01 2.73 14.41
CA TRP A 39 1.58 1.42 13.93
C TRP A 39 1.43 0.43 15.09
N LYS A 40 0.27 -0.21 15.19
CA LYS A 40 -0.03 -1.20 16.23
C LYS A 40 -0.57 -2.48 15.60
N GLN A 41 -0.02 -3.62 16.02
CA GLN A 41 -0.54 -4.92 15.64
C GLN A 41 -1.82 -5.21 16.41
N LEU A 42 -2.84 -5.71 15.71
CA LEU A 42 -4.10 -6.13 16.34
C LEU A 42 -3.92 -7.44 17.10
N LYS A 43 -4.29 -7.41 18.38
CA LYS A 43 -4.45 -8.61 19.20
C LYS A 43 -5.77 -9.31 18.90
N GLU A 44 -5.90 -10.54 19.39
CA GLU A 44 -7.16 -11.30 19.28
C GLU A 44 -8.33 -10.50 19.86
N ASN A 45 -9.44 -10.44 19.10
CA ASN A 45 -10.64 -9.65 19.39
C ASN A 45 -10.43 -8.13 19.54
N GLU A 46 -9.28 -7.59 19.13
CA GLU A 46 -9.03 -6.15 19.14
C GLU A 46 -9.53 -5.47 17.87
N ARG A 47 -10.03 -4.25 18.03
CA ARG A 47 -10.47 -3.36 16.96
C ARG A 47 -9.69 -2.04 17.00
N ILE A 48 -9.21 -1.58 15.85
CA ILE A 48 -8.70 -0.23 15.65
C ILE A 48 -9.35 0.32 14.38
N GLY A 49 -10.21 1.32 14.56
CA GLY A 49 -11.07 1.85 13.50
C GLY A 49 -11.83 0.75 12.78
N PHE A 50 -11.76 0.77 11.45
CA PHE A 50 -12.42 -0.19 10.57
C PHE A 50 -11.85 -1.62 10.62
N TYR A 51 -10.70 -1.85 11.25
CA TYR A 51 -10.08 -3.17 11.27
C TYR A 51 -10.29 -3.87 12.59
N TRP A 52 -10.78 -5.10 12.50
CA TRP A 52 -11.01 -5.97 13.64
C TRP A 52 -10.40 -7.34 13.40
N ARG A 53 -9.71 -7.85 14.40
CA ARG A 53 -9.17 -9.21 14.37
C ARG A 53 -10.09 -10.14 15.14
N HIS A 54 -10.42 -11.28 14.52
CA HIS A 54 -11.12 -12.37 15.19
C HIS A 54 -10.56 -13.69 14.68
N ASN A 55 -10.01 -14.49 15.59
CA ASN A 55 -9.21 -15.68 15.31
C ASN A 55 -8.05 -15.39 14.35
N ASP A 56 -7.94 -16.23 13.33
CA ASP A 56 -7.00 -16.16 12.21
C ASP A 56 -7.57 -15.34 11.04
N LYS A 57 -8.40 -14.33 11.32
CA LYS A 57 -9.01 -13.46 10.30
C LYS A 57 -8.94 -11.99 10.69
N ILE A 58 -8.82 -11.14 9.67
CA ILE A 58 -9.01 -9.69 9.78
C ILE A 58 -10.27 -9.30 9.00
N TYR A 59 -11.09 -8.48 9.61
CA TYR A 59 -12.27 -7.86 9.01
C TYR A 59 -11.99 -6.38 8.81
N ALA A 60 -12.32 -5.85 7.63
CA ALA A 60 -12.44 -4.41 7.39
C ALA A 60 -13.92 -4.03 7.48
N ALA A 61 -14.44 -3.93 8.69
CA ALA A 61 -15.87 -3.73 8.95
C ALA A 61 -16.12 -3.12 10.33
N LEU A 62 -17.26 -2.44 10.50
CA LEU A 62 -17.78 -1.90 11.76
C LEU A 62 -19.17 -2.49 12.04
N GLY A 63 -19.44 -2.82 13.31
CA GLY A 63 -20.71 -3.42 13.72
C GLY A 63 -20.53 -4.39 14.89
N ASP A 64 -21.65 -4.96 15.32
CA ASP A 64 -21.66 -6.02 16.33
C ASP A 64 -20.90 -7.26 15.84
N SER A 65 -20.06 -7.84 16.71
CA SER A 65 -19.17 -8.94 16.34
C SER A 65 -19.92 -10.17 15.82
N ALA A 66 -21.07 -10.52 16.39
CA ALA A 66 -21.83 -11.69 15.95
C ALA A 66 -22.47 -11.45 14.56
N VAL A 67 -22.91 -10.21 14.31
CA VAL A 67 -23.42 -9.79 12.99
C VAL A 67 -22.31 -9.85 11.94
N LEU A 68 -21.13 -9.30 12.25
CA LEU A 68 -20.00 -9.29 11.33
C LEU A 68 -19.52 -10.69 10.95
N ILE A 69 -19.38 -11.59 11.93
CA ILE A 69 -18.99 -12.99 11.68
C ILE A 69 -19.98 -13.69 10.75
N LYS A 70 -21.27 -13.35 10.85
CA LYS A 70 -22.34 -14.01 10.09
C LYS A 70 -22.45 -13.50 8.65
N TYR A 71 -22.30 -12.19 8.43
CA TYR A 71 -22.66 -11.56 7.16
C TYR A 71 -21.49 -10.94 6.40
N VAL A 72 -20.36 -10.68 7.06
CA VAL A 72 -19.21 -10.03 6.42
C VAL A 72 -18.12 -11.04 6.16
N LYS A 73 -17.66 -11.08 4.91
CA LYS A 73 -16.51 -11.88 4.52
C LYS A 73 -15.23 -11.22 5.08
N PRO A 74 -14.34 -11.97 5.76
CA PRO A 74 -13.05 -11.43 6.18
C PRO A 74 -12.19 -11.04 4.97
N MET A 75 -11.21 -10.18 5.19
CA MET A 75 -10.23 -9.81 4.17
C MET A 75 -9.42 -11.04 3.73
N GLU A 76 -9.22 -11.18 2.43
CA GLU A 76 -8.48 -12.31 1.84
C GLU A 76 -6.96 -12.10 1.89
N ASP A 77 -6.23 -13.21 2.02
CA ASP A 77 -4.76 -13.30 1.92
C ASP A 77 -3.94 -12.41 2.86
N VAL A 78 -4.57 -11.90 3.94
CA VAL A 78 -3.91 -11.08 4.96
C VAL A 78 -2.90 -11.90 5.76
N ASP A 79 -1.69 -11.38 5.87
CA ASP A 79 -0.67 -11.90 6.79
C ASP A 79 -0.86 -11.28 8.18
N ILE A 80 -1.55 -12.01 9.06
CA ILE A 80 -1.91 -11.54 10.41
C ILE A 80 -0.69 -11.30 11.30
N ALA A 81 0.38 -12.08 11.11
CA ALA A 81 1.60 -11.95 11.89
C ALA A 81 2.29 -10.61 11.62
N THR A 82 2.06 -10.01 10.46
CA THR A 82 2.62 -8.73 10.04
C THR A 82 1.57 -7.64 9.85
N PHE A 83 0.31 -7.85 10.27
CA PHE A 83 -0.76 -6.88 10.09
C PHE A 83 -0.75 -5.79 11.17
N TYR A 84 -0.47 -4.55 10.77
CA TYR A 84 -0.47 -3.37 11.62
C TYR A 84 -1.50 -2.36 11.16
N VAL A 85 -2.17 -1.73 12.12
CA VAL A 85 -3.10 -0.62 11.89
C VAL A 85 -2.46 0.65 12.45
N ASN A 86 -2.46 1.71 11.66
CA ASN A 86 -2.06 3.02 12.10
C ASN A 86 -3.09 3.57 13.10
N LYS A 87 -2.71 4.07 14.27
CA LYS A 87 -3.68 4.56 15.27
C LYS A 87 -4.16 6.00 15.06
N GLU A 88 -3.40 6.79 14.30
CA GLU A 88 -3.70 8.20 14.12
C GLU A 88 -4.78 8.37 13.04
N THR A 89 -5.83 9.11 13.37
CA THR A 89 -6.96 9.33 12.46
C THR A 89 -7.45 10.75 12.55
N THR A 90 -8.12 11.21 11.50
CA THR A 90 -8.85 12.48 11.51
C THR A 90 -10.26 12.35 12.09
N ASN A 91 -10.85 11.15 12.10
CA ASN A 91 -12.25 10.92 12.50
C ASN A 91 -12.51 9.60 13.26
N GLY A 92 -11.46 8.89 13.69
CA GLY A 92 -11.57 7.65 14.47
C GLY A 92 -11.91 6.38 13.68
N MET A 93 -12.27 6.50 12.40
CA MET A 93 -12.88 5.37 11.65
C MET A 93 -12.01 4.89 10.48
N GLU A 94 -11.20 5.76 9.87
CA GLU A 94 -10.53 5.45 8.61
C GLU A 94 -9.00 5.41 8.75
N ASN A 95 -8.51 4.28 9.25
CA ASN A 95 -7.09 4.04 9.45
C ASN A 95 -6.45 3.48 8.18
N TYR A 96 -5.18 3.83 7.93
CA TYR A 96 -4.36 2.95 7.11
C TYR A 96 -4.01 1.69 7.91
N ALA A 97 -3.99 0.55 7.25
CA ALA A 97 -3.38 -0.66 7.75
C ALA A 97 -2.37 -1.19 6.72
N LYS A 98 -1.51 -2.11 7.12
CA LYS A 98 -0.62 -2.82 6.21
C LYS A 98 -0.20 -4.16 6.78
N ASP A 99 0.06 -5.10 5.90
CA ASP A 99 0.85 -6.28 6.19
C ASP A 99 2.12 -6.30 5.34
N LYS A 100 2.85 -7.41 5.31
CA LYS A 100 4.04 -7.52 4.45
C LYS A 100 3.75 -7.48 2.95
N LYS A 101 2.51 -7.68 2.53
CA LYS A 101 2.09 -7.81 1.12
C LYS A 101 1.40 -6.57 0.59
N ASN A 102 0.52 -5.94 1.39
CA ASN A 102 -0.37 -4.88 0.94
C ASN A 102 -0.46 -3.75 1.96
N VAL A 103 -0.79 -2.57 1.44
CA VAL A 103 -1.32 -1.45 2.22
C VAL A 103 -2.84 -1.46 2.08
N TYR A 104 -3.52 -1.18 3.17
CA TYR A 104 -4.98 -1.19 3.26
C TYR A 104 -5.54 0.16 3.69
N TYR A 105 -6.71 0.47 3.18
CA TYR A 105 -7.59 1.56 3.59
C TYR A 105 -9.03 1.11 3.31
N PRO A 106 -10.05 1.42 4.13
CA PRO A 106 -11.43 0.99 3.89
C PRO A 106 -12.05 1.72 2.67
N LEU A 107 -11.61 1.36 1.46
CA LEU A 107 -12.15 1.89 0.21
C LEU A 107 -13.47 1.19 -0.11
N TYR A 108 -14.43 1.97 -0.59
CA TYR A 108 -15.76 1.50 -0.99
C TYR A 108 -16.47 0.75 0.14
N VAL A 109 -16.93 1.54 1.13
CA VAL A 109 -17.70 1.06 2.27
C VAL A 109 -19.16 0.88 1.88
N ILE A 110 -19.71 -0.28 2.18
CA ILE A 110 -21.14 -0.57 2.13
C ILE A 110 -21.70 -0.42 3.55
N CYS A 111 -22.70 0.44 3.70
CA CYS A 111 -23.51 0.55 4.92
C CYS A 111 -24.78 -0.27 4.73
N VAL A 112 -25.01 -1.24 5.62
CA VAL A 112 -26.21 -2.07 5.63
C VAL A 112 -27.07 -1.63 6.81
N ASP A 113 -28.18 -0.99 6.51
CA ASP A 113 -29.19 -0.63 7.49
C ASP A 113 -30.01 -1.86 7.88
N ALA A 114 -30.36 -1.95 9.17
CA ALA A 114 -31.22 -2.98 9.70
C ALA A 114 -31.99 -2.43 10.91
N ASP A 115 -33.20 -2.98 11.16
CA ASP A 115 -34.08 -2.51 12.25
C ASP A 115 -33.50 -2.65 13.65
N THR A 116 -32.44 -3.46 13.81
CA THR A 116 -31.79 -3.74 15.10
C THR A 116 -30.31 -3.37 15.11
N TYR A 117 -29.51 -3.99 14.25
CA TYR A 117 -28.07 -3.78 14.20
C TYR A 117 -27.57 -3.64 12.77
N GLY A 118 -27.47 -2.39 12.30
CA GLY A 118 -26.76 -2.08 11.05
C GLY A 118 -25.27 -2.40 11.17
N TYR A 119 -24.62 -2.57 10.02
CA TYR A 119 -23.18 -2.81 9.95
C TYR A 119 -22.59 -2.24 8.67
N GLU A 120 -21.28 -2.00 8.71
CA GLU A 120 -20.53 -1.45 7.59
C GLU A 120 -19.35 -2.34 7.25
N TYR A 121 -19.00 -2.47 5.97
CA TYR A 121 -17.81 -3.20 5.56
C TYR A 121 -17.20 -2.65 4.27
N ALA A 122 -15.87 -2.76 4.15
CA ALA A 122 -15.12 -2.33 2.99
C ALA A 122 -15.03 -3.48 1.98
N THR A 123 -15.31 -3.18 0.71
CA THR A 123 -15.27 -4.19 -0.36
C THR A 123 -13.96 -4.21 -1.13
N GLU A 124 -13.21 -3.10 -1.16
CA GLU A 124 -11.94 -3.01 -1.88
C GLU A 124 -10.81 -2.46 -1.00
N PRO A 125 -10.47 -3.10 0.13
CA PRO A 125 -9.60 -2.47 1.13
C PRO A 125 -8.14 -2.27 0.67
N ILE A 126 -7.71 -2.77 -0.49
CA ILE A 126 -6.31 -2.70 -0.93
C ILE A 126 -6.02 -1.37 -1.62
N VAL A 127 -5.01 -0.66 -1.11
CA VAL A 127 -4.45 0.55 -1.72
C VAL A 127 -3.53 0.16 -2.88
N LYS A 128 -4.08 0.19 -4.11
CA LYS A 128 -3.39 -0.28 -5.32
C LYS A 128 -2.08 0.48 -5.57
N GLY A 129 -1.01 -0.28 -5.79
CA GLY A 129 0.31 0.22 -6.17
C GLY A 129 1.16 0.78 -5.02
N ALA A 130 0.65 0.82 -3.78
CA ALA A 130 1.42 1.25 -2.62
C ALA A 130 2.38 0.14 -2.16
N SER A 131 3.64 0.49 -1.91
CA SER A 131 4.62 -0.46 -1.35
C SER A 131 4.54 -0.52 0.18
N PRO A 132 4.10 -1.64 0.80
CA PRO A 132 3.91 -1.72 2.25
C PRO A 132 5.21 -1.56 3.07
N SER A 133 6.34 -2.00 2.51
CA SER A 133 7.64 -1.97 3.18
C SER A 133 8.18 -0.56 3.41
N SER A 134 7.81 0.40 2.55
CA SER A 134 8.18 1.81 2.67
C SER A 134 7.00 2.74 2.96
N PHE A 135 5.78 2.19 3.06
CA PHE A 135 4.59 2.99 3.33
C PHE A 135 4.62 3.59 4.73
N ARG A 136 4.32 4.87 4.80
CA ARG A 136 4.26 5.68 6.03
C ARG A 136 3.03 6.56 5.99
N TYR A 137 2.40 6.72 7.15
CA TYR A 137 1.34 7.69 7.33
C TYR A 137 1.98 9.05 7.58
N VAL A 138 1.44 10.11 7.00
CA VAL A 138 2.06 11.46 7.07
C VAL A 138 1.09 12.53 7.59
N GLY A 139 -0.04 12.11 8.18
CA GLY A 139 -1.07 13.01 8.73
C GLY A 139 -2.21 13.30 7.77
N ASP A 140 -3.34 13.78 8.30
CA ASP A 140 -4.52 14.23 7.56
C ASP A 140 -5.07 13.22 6.53
N GLY A 141 -5.03 11.92 6.87
CA GLY A 141 -5.44 10.85 5.97
C GLY A 141 -4.52 10.62 4.77
N LYS A 142 -3.32 11.19 4.80
CA LYS A 142 -2.30 11.02 3.76
C LYS A 142 -1.31 9.94 4.14
N GLY A 143 -0.84 9.22 3.12
CA GLY A 143 0.26 8.28 3.24
C GLY A 143 1.10 8.28 1.98
N THR A 144 2.34 7.81 2.09
CA THR A 144 3.25 7.71 0.95
C THR A 144 4.20 6.54 1.15
N ASP A 145 4.61 5.91 0.06
CA ASP A 145 5.71 4.93 0.03
C ASP A 145 7.05 5.53 -0.40
N GLY A 146 7.09 6.86 -0.56
CA GLY A 146 8.21 7.65 -1.09
C GLY A 146 8.10 7.94 -2.58
N TYR A 147 7.38 7.11 -3.36
CA TYR A 147 7.22 7.28 -4.80
C TYR A 147 5.90 7.97 -5.14
N ALA A 148 4.80 7.53 -4.52
CA ALA A 148 3.47 8.07 -4.75
C ALA A 148 2.87 8.65 -3.47
N MET A 149 1.93 9.57 -3.63
CA MET A 149 1.15 10.15 -2.52
C MET A 149 -0.27 9.60 -2.58
N TYR A 150 -0.79 9.22 -1.43
CA TYR A 150 -2.12 8.68 -1.26
C TYR A 150 -2.89 9.53 -0.27
N ARG A 151 -4.15 9.80 -0.56
CA ARG A 151 -5.09 10.44 0.36
C ARG A 151 -6.32 9.57 0.46
N TYR A 152 -6.66 9.17 1.68
CA TYR A 152 -7.76 8.26 1.99
C TYR A 152 -7.74 6.99 1.10
N GLY A 153 -6.55 6.38 1.01
CA GLY A 153 -6.30 5.18 0.21
C GLY A 153 -6.30 5.38 -1.31
N ARG A 154 -6.52 6.60 -1.81
CA ARG A 154 -6.51 6.92 -3.24
C ARG A 154 -5.24 7.66 -3.63
N ARG A 155 -4.60 7.23 -4.70
CA ARG A 155 -3.44 7.91 -5.27
C ARG A 155 -3.82 9.33 -5.76
N VAL A 156 -3.04 10.35 -5.42
CA VAL A 156 -3.33 11.77 -5.73
C VAL A 156 -2.25 12.48 -6.55
N ASP A 157 -1.08 11.87 -6.73
CA ASP A 157 -0.07 12.32 -7.67
C ASP A 157 -0.50 11.90 -9.09
N LYS A 158 -1.31 12.74 -9.73
CA LYS A 158 -1.62 12.69 -11.17
C LYS A 158 -1.40 14.05 -11.79
#